data_AF-A0A6A4VZX8-F1
#
_entry.id   AF-A0A6A4VZX8-F1
#
_cell.length_a   1.000
_cell.length_b   1.000
_cell.length_c   1.000
_cell.angle_alpha   90.00
_cell.angle_beta   90.00
_cell.angle_gamma   90.00
#
_symmetry.space_group_name_H-M   'P 1'
#
loop_
_entity.id
_entity.type
_entity.pdbx_description
1 polymer ?
#
loop_
_entity_poly.entity_id
_entity_poly.type
_entity_poly.pdbx_seq_one_letter_code
_entity_poly.pdbx_strand_id
1 'polypeptide(L)'
;MGYVVPVRANISSINFHWQSLVRRPMPYEISFRWNDPEAMDEPRANVSYVGYVPRVESVFSVLFPCTGRVSAVVSVDIMLNITTYQPKQAIIFLKLKRSKTCLQGQPTPLNEAANDTVRLVLGGAEQDLSLVLGVTGAIGVTFVTLGGVMMFYVRQRKAALRYTALLSCWSLEPEQRPQPCDLLGWMQDLSASFDRLI
;
A
#
# COMPACT_ATOMS: atom_id res chain seq x y z
N MET A 1 17.16 -25.35 -8.36
CA MET A 1 16.37 -24.54 -7.42
C MET A 1 15.22 -23.89 -8.19
N GLY A 2 13.96 -24.11 -7.79
CA GLY A 2 12.79 -23.53 -8.46
C GLY A 2 12.15 -22.46 -7.57
N TYR A 3 11.81 -21.31 -8.15
CA TYR A 3 11.18 -20.20 -7.42
C TYR A 3 9.71 -20.51 -7.16
N VAL A 4 9.25 -20.35 -5.92
CA VAL A 4 7.85 -20.51 -5.52
C VAL A 4 7.27 -19.13 -5.30
N VAL A 5 6.18 -18.80 -6.01
CA VAL A 5 5.54 -17.49 -5.89
C VAL A 5 4.32 -17.57 -4.98
N PRO A 6 4.22 -16.74 -3.93
CA PRO A 6 3.03 -16.70 -3.09
C PRO A 6 1.84 -16.05 -3.82
N VAL A 7 0.65 -16.62 -3.60
CA VAL A 7 -0.66 -16.11 -4.05
C VAL A 7 -1.47 -15.82 -2.78
N ARG A 8 -1.79 -14.54 -2.58
CA ARG A 8 -2.50 -14.05 -1.39
C ARG A 8 -3.93 -14.62 -1.30
N ALA A 9 -4.51 -14.60 -0.10
CA ALA A 9 -5.85 -15.13 0.16
C ALA A 9 -6.94 -14.49 -0.71
N ASN A 10 -6.88 -13.17 -0.88
CA ASN A 10 -7.83 -12.39 -1.68
C ASN A 10 -7.72 -12.57 -3.21
N ILE A 11 -6.65 -13.18 -3.72
CA ILE A 11 -6.44 -13.37 -5.16
C ILE A 11 -6.92 -14.78 -5.55
N SER A 12 -8.07 -14.89 -6.20
CA SER A 12 -8.63 -16.18 -6.62
C SER A 12 -7.99 -16.75 -7.88
N SER A 13 -7.47 -15.89 -8.76
CA SER A 13 -6.90 -16.31 -10.04
C SER A 13 -5.65 -15.52 -10.43
N ILE A 14 -4.80 -16.12 -11.27
CA ILE A 14 -3.63 -15.47 -11.86
C ILE A 14 -3.65 -15.63 -13.38
N ASN A 15 -3.12 -14.62 -14.07
CA ASN A 15 -3.08 -14.57 -15.53
C ASN A 15 -1.68 -14.91 -16.05
N PHE A 16 -1.63 -15.67 -17.14
CA PHE A 16 -0.43 -16.05 -17.86
C PHE A 16 -0.55 -15.61 -19.32
N HIS A 17 0.44 -14.85 -19.77
CA HIS A 17 0.59 -14.47 -21.17
C HIS A 17 1.41 -15.53 -21.89
N TRP A 18 0.99 -15.92 -23.09
CA TRP A 18 1.68 -16.92 -23.89
C TRP A 18 1.45 -16.72 -25.38
N GLN A 19 2.44 -17.16 -26.16
CA GLN A 19 2.39 -17.18 -27.61
C GLN A 19 3.42 -18.15 -28.18
N SER A 20 3.10 -18.73 -29.33
CA SER A 20 4.03 -19.47 -30.18
C SER A 20 4.64 -18.52 -31.22
N LEU A 21 5.95 -18.31 -31.15
CA LEU A 21 6.71 -17.57 -32.17
C LEU A 21 7.09 -18.43 -33.38
N VAL A 22 6.77 -19.72 -33.36
CA VAL A 22 7.08 -20.67 -34.43
C VAL A 22 5.86 -20.83 -35.35
N ARG A 23 6.11 -21.01 -36.66
CA ARG A 23 5.04 -21.20 -37.66
C ARG A 23 4.24 -22.49 -37.48
N ARG A 24 4.88 -23.56 -36.99
CA ARG A 24 4.24 -24.87 -36.79
C ARG A 24 3.44 -24.87 -35.48
N PRO A 25 2.23 -25.45 -35.44
CA PRO A 25 1.44 -25.55 -34.22
C PRO A 25 2.19 -26.35 -33.15
N MET A 26 2.32 -25.82 -31.93
CA MET A 26 2.96 -26.53 -30.82
C MET A 26 1.88 -27.13 -29.92
N PRO A 27 1.70 -28.47 -29.89
CA PRO A 27 0.79 -29.11 -28.97
C PRO A 27 1.22 -28.85 -27.53
N TYR A 28 0.27 -28.63 -26.64
CA TYR A 28 0.51 -28.55 -25.21
C TYR A 28 -0.43 -29.47 -24.43
N GLU A 29 0.04 -29.86 -23.25
CA GLU A 29 -0.73 -30.52 -22.21
C GLU A 29 -0.49 -29.78 -20.89
N ILE A 30 -1.56 -29.40 -20.19
CA ILE A 30 -1.52 -28.75 -18.88
C ILE A 30 -2.09 -29.69 -17.82
N SER A 31 -1.45 -29.76 -16.65
CA SER A 31 -1.91 -30.52 -15.50
C SER A 31 -1.60 -29.80 -14.20
N PHE A 32 -2.33 -30.14 -13.14
CA PHE A 32 -2.22 -29.52 -11.82
C PHE A 32 -1.91 -30.58 -10.77
N ARG A 33 -1.07 -30.23 -9.79
CA ARG A 33 -0.89 -30.99 -8.55
C ARG A 33 -0.96 -30.05 -7.36
N TRP A 34 -1.69 -30.43 -6.33
CA TRP A 34 -1.80 -29.68 -5.08
C TRP A 34 -1.71 -30.64 -3.88
N ASN A 35 -1.33 -30.11 -2.71
CA ASN A 35 -1.00 -30.93 -1.55
C ASN A 35 -2.07 -30.95 -0.44
N ASP A 36 -3.12 -30.15 -0.55
CA ASP A 36 -4.15 -30.03 0.49
C ASP A 36 -5.56 -29.91 -0.13
N PRO A 37 -6.26 -31.04 -0.35
CA PRO A 37 -7.61 -31.05 -0.92
C PRO A 37 -8.70 -30.63 0.08
N GLU A 38 -8.39 -30.54 1.38
CA GLU A 38 -9.35 -30.05 2.38
C GLU A 38 -9.43 -28.52 2.33
N ALA A 39 -8.29 -27.85 2.17
CA ALA A 39 -8.19 -26.40 2.06
C ALA A 39 -8.59 -25.84 0.69
N MET A 40 -8.33 -26.59 -0.39
CA MET A 40 -8.51 -26.12 -1.77
C MET A 40 -8.95 -27.25 -2.71
N ASP A 41 -9.97 -26.98 -3.53
CA ASP A 41 -10.40 -27.88 -4.60
C ASP A 41 -9.39 -27.88 -5.76
N GLU A 42 -9.63 -28.73 -6.78
CA GLU A 42 -8.77 -28.82 -7.95
C GLU A 42 -8.64 -27.46 -8.67
N PRO A 43 -7.40 -26.97 -8.93
CA PRO A 43 -7.17 -25.78 -9.72
C PRO A 43 -7.69 -25.93 -11.15
N ARG A 44 -8.25 -24.85 -11.71
CA ARG A 44 -8.83 -24.86 -13.06
C ARG A 44 -8.20 -23.79 -13.92
N ALA A 45 -8.01 -24.07 -15.21
CA ALA A 45 -7.63 -23.04 -16.18
C ALA A 45 -8.80 -22.75 -17.14
N ASN A 46 -8.83 -21.54 -17.69
CA ASN A 46 -9.77 -21.17 -18.76
C ASN A 46 -9.28 -21.59 -20.17
N VAL A 47 -8.53 -22.70 -20.25
CA VAL A 47 -8.05 -23.34 -21.49
C VAL A 47 -8.21 -24.84 -21.36
N SER A 48 -8.24 -25.55 -22.49
CA SER A 48 -8.32 -27.02 -22.48
C SER A 48 -7.06 -27.65 -21.88
N TYR A 49 -7.21 -28.82 -21.26
CA TYR A 49 -6.09 -29.61 -20.72
C TYR A 49 -5.10 -30.03 -21.81
N VAL A 50 -5.59 -30.28 -23.03
CA VAL A 50 -4.76 -30.56 -24.21
C VAL A 50 -5.18 -29.62 -25.33
N GLY A 51 -4.22 -29.05 -26.06
CA GLY A 51 -4.51 -28.12 -27.13
C GLY A 51 -3.26 -27.70 -27.90
N TYR A 52 -3.33 -26.53 -28.54
CA TYR A 52 -2.21 -25.92 -29.24
C TYR A 52 -1.91 -24.52 -28.68
N VAL A 53 -0.63 -24.19 -28.53
CA VAL A 53 -0.21 -22.87 -28.08
C VAL A 53 -0.63 -21.83 -29.13
N PRO A 54 -1.31 -20.73 -28.76
CA PRO A 54 -1.81 -19.75 -29.71
C PRO A 54 -0.68 -19.03 -30.44
N ARG A 55 -0.90 -18.69 -31.71
CA ARG A 55 0.07 -17.92 -32.52
C ARG A 55 0.02 -16.41 -32.30
N VAL A 56 -1.04 -15.94 -31.68
CA VAL A 56 -1.22 -14.54 -31.28
C VAL A 56 -1.08 -14.47 -29.77
N GLU A 57 -0.48 -13.41 -29.26
CA GLU A 57 -0.41 -13.17 -27.81
C GLU A 57 -1.81 -13.30 -27.19
N SER A 58 -1.92 -14.24 -26.27
CA SER A 58 -3.17 -14.58 -25.61
C SER A 58 -2.93 -14.67 -24.11
N VAL A 59 -4.01 -14.68 -23.34
CA VAL A 59 -3.97 -14.80 -21.89
C VAL A 59 -4.85 -15.95 -21.46
N PHE A 60 -4.31 -16.80 -20.58
CA PHE A 60 -5.12 -17.77 -19.84
C PHE A 60 -4.98 -17.51 -18.34
N SER A 61 -6.04 -17.85 -17.59
CA SER A 61 -6.16 -17.64 -16.16
C SER A 61 -6.23 -18.98 -15.45
N VAL A 62 -5.51 -19.11 -14.34
CA VAL A 62 -5.59 -20.27 -13.43
C VAL A 62 -6.30 -19.83 -12.16
N LEU A 63 -7.41 -20.50 -11.83
CA LEU A 63 -8.21 -20.34 -10.63
C LEU A 63 -7.71 -21.27 -9.52
N PHE A 64 -7.63 -20.75 -8.30
CA PHE A 64 -7.26 -21.46 -7.08
C PHE A 64 -8.45 -21.50 -6.12
N PRO A 65 -9.33 -22.51 -6.23
CA PRO A 65 -10.60 -22.55 -5.49
C PRO A 65 -10.39 -23.00 -4.03
N CYS A 66 -10.22 -22.06 -3.11
CA CYS A 66 -10.23 -22.38 -1.66
C CYS A 66 -11.63 -22.80 -1.20
N THR A 67 -11.73 -23.87 -0.42
CA THR A 67 -13.00 -24.40 0.11
C THR A 67 -13.55 -23.53 1.25
N GLY A 68 -12.68 -22.79 1.93
CA GLY A 68 -13.02 -22.03 3.13
C GLY A 68 -13.23 -22.89 4.39
N ARG A 69 -12.94 -24.19 4.35
CA ARG A 69 -13.14 -25.11 5.49
C ARG A 69 -12.01 -25.00 6.52
N VAL A 70 -10.78 -24.88 6.05
CA VAL A 70 -9.57 -24.82 6.87
C VAL A 70 -8.63 -23.72 6.38
N SER A 71 -7.83 -23.17 7.30
CA SER A 71 -6.78 -22.19 6.99
C SER A 71 -5.47 -22.92 6.72
N ALA A 72 -4.94 -22.82 5.50
CA ALA A 72 -3.71 -23.48 5.11
C ALA A 72 -2.98 -22.74 3.98
N VAL A 73 -1.69 -23.04 3.81
CA VAL A 73 -0.89 -22.58 2.67
C VAL A 73 -0.68 -23.75 1.73
N VAL A 74 -1.43 -23.76 0.63
CA VAL A 74 -1.49 -24.85 -0.33
C VAL A 74 -0.43 -24.66 -1.42
N SER A 75 0.41 -25.67 -1.61
CA SER A 75 1.39 -25.70 -2.70
C SER A 75 0.75 -26.25 -3.96
N VAL A 76 0.88 -25.51 -5.06
CA VAL A 76 0.31 -25.85 -6.36
C VAL A 76 1.41 -25.89 -7.42
N ASP A 77 1.57 -27.04 -8.05
CA ASP A 77 2.42 -27.24 -9.20
C ASP A 77 1.57 -27.19 -10.47
N ILE A 78 1.77 -26.16 -11.30
CA ILE A 78 1.17 -26.05 -12.64
C ILE A 78 2.21 -26.60 -13.62
N MET A 79 1.89 -27.70 -14.28
CA MET A 79 2.77 -28.41 -15.20
C MET A 79 2.27 -28.23 -16.62
N LEU A 80 3.07 -27.59 -17.47
CA LEU A 80 2.79 -27.37 -18.88
C LEU A 80 3.86 -28.06 -19.73
N ASN A 81 3.44 -29.07 -20.48
CA ASN A 81 4.30 -29.82 -21.39
C ASN A 81 4.02 -29.34 -22.81
N ILE A 82 5.04 -28.82 -23.49
CA ILE A 82 4.92 -28.31 -24.86
C ILE A 82 5.77 -29.16 -25.78
N THR A 83 5.13 -29.80 -26.76
CA THR A 83 5.83 -30.58 -27.78
C THR A 83 6.30 -29.65 -28.90
N THR A 84 7.59 -29.73 -29.24
CA THR A 84 8.20 -28.94 -30.30
C THR A 84 8.74 -29.83 -31.41
N TYR A 85 8.96 -29.23 -32.58
CA TYR A 85 9.60 -29.90 -33.72
C TYR A 85 11.13 -29.73 -33.74
N GLN A 86 11.74 -29.28 -32.64
CA GLN A 86 13.17 -29.06 -32.58
C GLN A 86 13.90 -30.40 -32.39
N PRO A 87 14.92 -30.72 -33.20
CA PRO A 87 15.62 -32.00 -33.15
C PRO A 87 16.37 -32.22 -31.82
N LYS A 88 16.74 -31.16 -31.12
CA LYS A 88 17.47 -31.21 -29.85
C LYS A 88 16.57 -31.32 -28.61
N GLN A 89 15.31 -30.89 -28.72
CA GLN A 89 14.37 -30.86 -27.58
C GLN A 89 12.95 -31.04 -28.07
N ALA A 90 12.51 -32.31 -28.13
CA ALA A 90 11.17 -32.65 -28.57
C ALA A 90 10.07 -32.16 -27.61
N ILE A 91 10.37 -32.06 -26.30
CA ILE A 91 9.40 -31.65 -25.27
C ILE A 91 10.04 -30.62 -24.34
N ILE A 92 9.32 -29.53 -24.08
CA ILE A 92 9.64 -28.51 -23.09
C ILE A 92 8.72 -28.71 -21.89
N PHE A 93 9.31 -28.99 -20.73
CA PHE A 93 8.60 -29.16 -19.46
C PHE A 93 8.67 -27.87 -18.65
N LEU A 94 7.56 -27.14 -18.53
CA LEU A 94 7.44 -25.95 -17.72
C LEU A 94 6.70 -26.27 -16.42
N LYS A 95 7.42 -26.17 -15.30
CA LYS A 95 6.85 -26.37 -13.96
C LYS A 95 6.81 -25.05 -13.19
N LEU A 96 5.61 -24.49 -13.04
CA LEU A 96 5.37 -23.25 -12.31
C LEU A 96 4.84 -23.57 -10.91
N LYS A 97 5.59 -23.18 -9.88
CA LYS A 97 5.20 -23.41 -8.49
C LYS A 97 4.53 -22.19 -7.88
N ARG A 98 3.35 -22.39 -7.29
CA ARG A 98 2.58 -21.36 -6.60
C ARG A 98 2.24 -21.81 -5.19
N SER A 99 2.15 -20.86 -4.27
CA SER A 99 1.78 -21.11 -2.88
C SER A 99 0.55 -20.27 -2.54
N LYS A 100 -0.62 -20.89 -2.52
CA LYS A 100 -1.90 -20.22 -2.29
C LYS A 100 -2.23 -20.23 -0.80
N THR A 101 -2.47 -19.06 -0.22
CA THR A 101 -3.05 -18.96 1.13
C THR A 101 -4.57 -19.13 1.05
N CYS A 102 -5.12 -20.13 1.73
CA CYS A 102 -6.55 -20.31 1.96
C CYS A 102 -6.87 -20.01 3.43
N LEU A 103 -8.02 -19.39 3.68
CA LEU A 103 -8.47 -19.02 5.02
C LEU A 103 -9.83 -19.65 5.29
N GLN A 104 -10.01 -20.14 6.51
CA GLN A 104 -11.29 -20.61 7.01
C GLN A 104 -12.33 -19.48 6.98
N GLY A 105 -13.55 -19.79 6.55
CA GLY A 105 -14.63 -18.82 6.39
C GLY A 105 -14.53 -17.93 5.14
N GLN A 106 -13.48 -18.10 4.32
CA GLN A 106 -13.29 -17.35 3.07
C GLN A 106 -13.22 -18.31 1.86
N PRO A 107 -14.35 -18.87 1.41
CA PRO A 107 -14.39 -19.67 0.19
C PRO A 107 -14.13 -18.81 -1.04
N THR A 108 -13.56 -19.41 -2.08
CA THR A 108 -13.42 -18.73 -3.38
C THR A 108 -14.78 -18.71 -4.08
N PRO A 109 -15.30 -17.54 -4.50
CA PRO A 109 -16.55 -17.47 -5.23
C PRO A 109 -16.40 -18.19 -6.57
N LEU A 110 -17.23 -19.20 -6.80
CA LEU A 110 -17.20 -20.03 -8.02
C LEU A 110 -17.96 -19.40 -9.21
N ASN A 111 -18.58 -18.24 -9.02
CA ASN A 111 -19.43 -17.58 -10.03
C ASN A 111 -18.74 -16.36 -10.65
N GLU A 112 -18.91 -16.26 -11.96
CA GLU A 112 -18.35 -15.30 -12.91
C GLU A 112 -18.61 -13.83 -12.60
N ALA A 113 -17.79 -13.01 -13.27
CA ALA A 113 -17.91 -11.58 -13.48
C ALA A 113 -17.69 -10.71 -12.23
N ALA A 114 -16.57 -9.98 -12.30
CA ALA A 114 -16.29 -8.82 -11.50
C ALA A 114 -17.45 -7.80 -11.58
N ASN A 115 -18.40 -7.92 -10.67
CA ASN A 115 -19.02 -6.76 -10.06
C ASN A 115 -18.25 -6.49 -8.76
N ASP A 116 -16.99 -6.07 -8.91
CA ASP A 116 -16.15 -5.59 -7.82
C ASP A 116 -16.65 -4.20 -7.39
N THR A 117 -17.85 -4.14 -6.83
CA THR A 117 -18.03 -3.24 -5.69
C THR A 117 -17.21 -3.86 -4.58
N VAL A 118 -15.98 -3.38 -4.43
CA VAL A 118 -15.08 -3.72 -3.32
C VAL A 118 -15.82 -3.40 -2.02
N ARG A 119 -16.59 -4.37 -1.52
CA ARG A 119 -17.02 -4.38 -0.13
C ARG A 119 -15.80 -4.80 0.66
N LEU A 120 -15.04 -3.80 1.09
CA LEU A 120 -14.16 -3.92 2.24
C LEU A 120 -15.06 -4.37 3.40
N VAL A 121 -15.18 -5.69 3.58
CA VAL A 121 -15.66 -6.25 4.83
C VAL A 121 -14.56 -5.93 5.82
N LEU A 122 -14.70 -4.78 6.50
CA LEU A 122 -14.05 -4.54 7.77
C LEU A 122 -14.60 -5.62 8.71
N GLY A 123 -13.90 -6.74 8.76
CA GLY A 123 -14.10 -7.73 9.80
C GLY A 123 -13.92 -7.05 11.15
N GLY A 124 -14.92 -7.19 12.01
CA GLY A 124 -14.80 -7.06 13.45
C GLY A 124 -14.20 -5.75 13.95
N ALA A 125 -14.94 -4.65 13.82
CA ALA A 125 -14.80 -3.53 14.73
C ALA A 125 -15.96 -3.60 15.73
N GLU A 126 -15.82 -4.46 16.74
CA GLU A 126 -16.39 -4.16 18.06
C GLU A 126 -15.60 -2.93 18.56
N GLN A 127 -15.93 -1.76 18.01
CA GLN A 127 -15.35 -0.50 18.40
C GLN A 127 -16.24 0.07 19.49
N ASP A 128 -15.82 -0.22 20.72
CA ASP A 128 -16.26 0.46 21.93
C ASP A 128 -16.37 1.97 21.67
N LEU A 129 -17.62 2.44 21.65
CA LEU A 129 -18.06 3.84 21.50
C LEU A 129 -17.43 4.78 22.55
N SER A 130 -16.75 4.23 23.55
CA SER A 130 -16.11 4.94 24.66
C SER A 130 -14.80 5.66 24.26
N LEU A 131 -14.06 5.20 23.25
CA LEU A 131 -12.76 5.78 22.90
C LEU A 131 -12.85 7.08 22.08
N VAL A 132 -13.95 7.31 21.36
CA VAL A 132 -14.12 8.50 20.50
C VAL A 132 -14.40 9.77 21.33
N LEU A 133 -15.00 9.62 22.52
CA LEU A 133 -15.26 10.74 23.44
C LEU A 133 -14.02 11.16 24.26
N GLY A 134 -13.03 10.28 24.42
CA GLY A 134 -11.80 10.60 25.16
C GLY A 134 -10.77 11.39 24.36
N VAL A 135 -10.61 11.09 23.07
CA VAL A 135 -9.52 11.65 22.25
C VAL A 135 -9.81 13.10 21.81
N THR A 136 -11.07 13.47 21.64
CA THR A 136 -11.47 14.86 21.29
C THR A 136 -11.32 15.82 22.47
N GLY A 137 -11.53 15.34 23.70
CA GLY A 137 -11.35 16.15 24.92
C GLY A 137 -9.88 16.45 25.23
N ALA A 138 -8.98 15.46 25.08
CA ALA A 138 -7.58 15.61 25.44
C ALA A 138 -6.83 16.64 24.58
N ILE A 139 -7.15 16.73 23.28
CA ILE A 139 -6.51 17.67 22.36
C ILE A 139 -6.95 19.12 22.64
N GLY A 140 -8.22 19.35 23.01
CA GLY A 140 -8.69 20.68 23.38
C GLY A 140 -7.98 21.24 24.62
N VAL A 141 -7.77 20.40 25.65
CA VAL A 141 -7.12 20.82 26.89
C VAL A 141 -5.63 21.13 26.70
N THR A 142 -4.93 20.39 25.83
CA THR A 142 -3.50 20.69 25.56
C THR A 142 -3.32 22.01 24.80
N PHE A 143 -4.20 22.35 23.85
CA PHE A 143 -4.12 23.64 23.15
C PHE A 143 -4.44 24.83 24.06
N VAL A 144 -5.44 24.69 24.93
CA VAL A 144 -5.81 25.77 25.89
C VAL A 144 -4.70 26.00 26.91
N THR A 145 -4.10 24.93 27.43
CA THR A 145 -3.00 25.06 28.42
C THR A 145 -1.73 25.63 27.78
N LEU A 146 -1.32 25.16 26.60
CA LEU A 146 -0.17 25.70 25.88
C LEU A 146 -0.38 27.16 25.47
N GLY A 147 -1.57 27.51 24.95
CA GLY A 147 -1.93 28.89 24.61
C GLY A 147 -1.94 29.81 25.83
N GLY A 148 -2.49 29.35 26.95
CA GLY A 148 -2.51 30.08 28.22
C GLY A 148 -1.11 30.32 28.79
N VAL A 149 -0.24 29.30 28.78
CA VAL A 149 1.15 29.41 29.22
C VAL A 149 1.93 30.36 28.30
N MET A 150 1.74 30.27 26.97
CA MET A 150 2.40 31.19 26.03
C MET A 150 1.94 32.64 26.24
N MET A 151 0.64 32.87 26.44
CA MET A 151 0.11 34.19 26.77
C MET A 151 0.65 34.71 28.11
N PHE A 152 0.73 33.86 29.13
CA PHE A 152 1.32 34.23 30.42
C PHE A 152 2.81 34.54 30.28
N TYR A 153 3.54 33.75 29.50
CA TYR A 153 4.96 33.95 29.21
C TYR A 153 5.20 35.25 28.45
N VAL A 154 4.39 35.55 27.44
CA VAL A 154 4.46 36.82 26.70
C VAL A 154 4.07 38.00 27.59
N ARG A 155 3.08 37.87 28.49
CA ARG A 155 2.72 38.93 29.45
C ARG A 155 3.82 39.17 30.47
N GLN A 156 4.41 38.12 31.03
CA GLN A 156 5.58 38.17 31.91
C GLN A 156 6.77 38.83 31.21
N ARG A 157 7.05 38.43 29.97
CA ARG A 157 8.13 39.02 29.16
C ARG A 157 7.86 40.48 28.82
N LYS A 158 6.62 40.86 28.51
CA LYS A 158 6.22 42.26 28.30
C LYS A 158 6.29 43.09 29.59
N ALA A 159 5.98 42.51 30.76
CA ALA A 159 6.15 43.17 32.06
C ALA A 159 7.62 43.35 32.43
N ALA A 160 8.46 42.33 32.17
CA ALA A 160 9.91 42.41 32.34
C ALA A 160 10.57 43.39 31.34
N LEU A 161 10.08 43.46 30.10
CA LEU A 161 10.52 44.43 29.08
C LEU A 161 10.14 45.88 29.45
N ARG A 162 8.99 46.11 30.08
CA ARG A 162 8.61 47.43 30.61
C ARG A 162 9.52 47.87 31.77
N TYR A 163 9.93 46.92 32.63
CA TYR A 163 10.84 47.21 33.74
C TYR A 163 12.28 47.46 33.25
N THR A 164 12.75 46.72 32.24
CA THR A 164 14.11 46.86 31.68
C THR A 164 14.28 48.04 30.72
N ALA A 165 13.25 48.42 29.96
CA ALA A 165 13.30 49.61 29.08
C ALA A 165 13.37 50.94 29.87
N LEU A 166 12.80 50.98 31.09
CA LEU A 166 12.88 52.13 31.98
C LEU A 166 14.26 52.25 32.65
N LEU A 167 14.92 51.12 32.93
CA LEU A 167 16.28 51.07 33.49
C LEU A 167 17.37 51.35 32.44
N SER A 168 17.17 50.93 31.19
CA SER A 168 18.14 51.14 30.10
C SER A 168 18.21 52.59 29.60
N CYS A 169 17.23 53.46 29.93
CA CYS A 169 17.27 54.88 29.61
C CYS A 169 17.89 55.76 30.71
N TRP A 170 18.04 55.24 31.94
CA TRP A 170 18.58 56.00 33.09
C TRP A 170 20.06 55.70 33.40
N SER A 171 20.72 54.81 32.64
CA SER A 171 22.10 54.35 32.91
C SER A 171 23.07 54.55 31.73
N LEU A 172 22.90 55.60 30.92
CA LEU A 172 23.86 55.93 29.85
C LEU A 172 24.41 57.37 30.00
N GLU A 173 25.72 57.42 30.24
CA GLU A 173 26.61 58.60 30.28
C GLU A 173 26.83 59.15 28.85
N PRO A 174 26.99 60.47 28.64
CA PRO A 174 26.46 61.17 27.47
C PRO A 174 27.42 61.32 26.26
N GLU A 175 28.28 60.33 25.98
CA GLU A 175 29.36 60.50 24.98
C GLU A 175 29.33 59.52 23.79
N GLN A 176 28.17 59.04 23.36
CA GLN A 176 28.02 58.58 21.98
C GLN A 176 26.55 58.53 21.57
N ARG A 177 26.09 59.67 21.07
CA ARG A 177 24.80 59.79 20.39
C ARG A 177 25.05 59.98 18.89
N PRO A 178 24.63 59.06 18.01
CA PRO A 178 24.13 59.42 16.70
C PRO A 178 22.59 59.55 16.73
N GLN A 179 22.09 60.54 16.00
CA GLN A 179 20.68 60.92 15.88
C GLN A 179 19.84 59.91 15.08
N PRO A 180 18.49 59.93 15.24
CA PRO A 180 17.59 58.89 14.80
C PRO A 180 17.16 59.11 13.35
N CYS A 181 17.17 58.04 12.55
CA CYS A 181 16.25 57.74 11.44
C CYS A 181 16.97 56.82 10.47
N ASP A 182 16.93 55.50 10.70
CA ASP A 182 17.18 54.53 9.63
C ASP A 182 16.58 53.14 9.91
N LEU A 183 15.79 52.97 10.98
CA LEU A 183 15.13 51.70 11.28
C LEU A 183 13.79 51.49 10.55
N LEU A 184 13.27 52.51 9.87
CA LEU A 184 12.04 52.38 9.07
C LEU A 184 12.29 51.77 7.69
N GLY A 185 13.51 51.86 7.15
CA GLY A 185 13.88 51.26 5.87
C GLY A 185 14.00 49.73 5.93
N TRP A 186 14.49 49.19 7.04
CA TRP A 186 14.67 47.74 7.22
C TRP A 186 13.36 46.96 7.41
N MET A 187 12.27 47.64 7.80
CA MET A 187 10.97 47.00 7.98
C MET A 187 10.16 46.89 6.67
N GLN A 188 10.48 47.67 5.64
CA GLN A 188 9.78 47.63 4.35
C GLN A 188 10.33 46.55 3.39
N ASP A 189 11.62 46.22 3.47
CA ASP A 189 12.19 45.15 2.63
C ASP A 189 11.76 43.74 3.06
N LEU A 190 11.43 43.55 4.34
CA LEU A 190 10.97 42.25 4.86
C LEU A 190 9.51 41.92 4.48
N SER A 191 8.65 42.91 4.20
CA SER A 191 7.29 42.61 3.69
C SER A 191 7.32 42.30 2.19
N ALA A 192 8.18 42.95 1.40
CA ALA A 192 8.31 42.71 -0.03
C ALA A 192 8.90 41.32 -0.37
N SER A 193 9.68 40.73 0.54
CA SER A 193 10.21 39.38 0.38
C SER A 193 9.18 38.26 0.64
N PHE A 194 8.07 38.55 1.33
CA PHE A 194 7.03 37.56 1.63
C PHE A 194 5.97 37.45 0.51
N ASP A 195 5.74 38.52 -0.27
CA ASP A 195 4.77 38.52 -1.39
C ASP A 195 5.27 37.85 -2.69
N ARG A 196 6.53 37.38 -2.74
CA ARG A 196 7.07 36.59 -3.89
C ARG A 196 7.12 35.09 -3.65
N LEU A 197 6.54 34.59 -2.56
CA LEU A 197 6.52 33.17 -2.20
C LEU A 197 5.10 32.58 -2.03
N ILE A 198 4.10 33.26 -2.59
CA ILE A 198 2.72 32.76 -2.81
C ILE A 198 2.34 32.97 -4.27
#